data_AF-V9FAQ2-F1
#
_entry.id   AF-V9FAQ2-F1
#
_cell.length_a   1.000
_cell.length_b   1.000
_cell.length_c   1.000
_cell.angle_alpha   90.00
_cell.angle_beta   90.00
_cell.angle_gamma   90.00
#
_symmetry.space_group_name_H-M   'P 1'
#
loop_
_entity.id
_entity.type
_entity.pdbx_description
1 polymer ?
#
loop_
_entity_poly.entity_id
_entity_poly.type
_entity_poly.pdbx_seq_one_letter_code
_entity_poly.pdbx_strand_id
1 'polypeptide(L)' 'MPIEEVDNEVTRAMSRWNPVSSKTLKKYMALVEREVEAAIAEEMPESIGVMFDDRSAGSTYYVGIYAVYMVDDLAQ' A
#
# COMPACT_ATOMS: atom_id res chain seq x y z
N MET A 1 -18.45 -0.13 -9.51
CA MET A 1 -17.20 0.63 -9.62
C MET A 1 -17.53 2.06 -9.24
N PRO A 2 -16.88 2.63 -8.21
CA PRO A 2 -17.03 4.05 -7.87
C PRO A 2 -16.68 4.94 -9.07
N ILE A 3 -17.27 6.13 -9.16
CA ILE A 3 -16.99 7.06 -10.27
C ILE A 3 -15.53 7.52 -10.20
N GLU A 4 -15.00 7.70 -9.00
CA GLU A 4 -13.63 8.10 -8.71
C GLU A 4 -12.61 7.09 -9.27
N GLU A 5 -12.95 5.79 -9.27
CA GLU A 5 -12.11 4.74 -9.85
C GLU A 5 -12.10 4.80 -11.38
N VAL A 6 -13.24 5.15 -12.01
CA VAL A 6 -13.35 5.32 -13.47
C VAL A 6 -12.61 6.57 -13.95
N ASP A 7 -12.59 7.61 -13.13
CA ASP A 7 -11.93 8.89 -13.43
C ASP A 7 -10.43 8.91 -13.17
N ASN A 8 -9.93 7.98 -12.35
CA ASN A 8 -8.51 7.79 -12.14
C ASN A 8 -7.80 7.34 -13.43
N GLU A 9 -6.83 8.14 -13.90
CA GLU A 9 -6.11 7.88 -15.15
C GLU A 9 -5.35 6.55 -15.15
N VAL A 10 -4.77 6.17 -14.01
CA VAL A 10 -4.02 4.92 -13.86
C VAL A 10 -4.96 3.73 -13.98
N THR A 11 -6.09 3.74 -13.26
CA THR A 11 -7.08 2.67 -13.35
C THR A 11 -7.65 2.55 -14.76
N ARG A 12 -7.93 3.70 -15.41
CA ARG A 12 -8.39 3.73 -16.80
C ARG A 12 -7.35 3.15 -17.75
N ALA A 13 -6.06 3.43 -17.56
CA ALA A 13 -5.00 2.84 -18.37
C ALA A 13 -4.91 1.32 -18.19
N MET A 14 -5.06 0.83 -16.96
CA MET A 14 -5.08 -0.61 -16.65
C MET A 14 -6.25 -1.35 -17.32
N SER A 15 -7.39 -0.69 -17.55
CA SER A 15 -8.54 -1.31 -18.24
C SER A 15 -8.23 -1.80 -19.66
N ARG A 16 -7.15 -1.31 -20.27
CA ARG A 16 -6.69 -1.69 -21.62
C ARG A 16 -5.74 -2.89 -21.63
N TRP A 17 -5.32 -3.37 -20.46
CA TRP A 17 -4.42 -4.51 -20.36
C TRP A 17 -5.11 -5.82 -20.71
N ASN A 18 -4.31 -6.81 -21.12
CA ASN A 18 -4.84 -8.16 -21.30
C ASN A 18 -5.39 -8.68 -19.97
N PRO A 19 -6.56 -9.35 -19.98
CA PRO A 19 -7.14 -9.89 -18.76
C PRO A 19 -6.22 -10.93 -18.14
N VAL A 20 -6.09 -10.86 -16.81
CA VAL A 20 -5.34 -11.84 -16.01
C VAL A 20 -6.28 -12.55 -15.04
N SER A 21 -5.96 -13.79 -14.68
CA SER A 21 -6.73 -14.50 -13.66
C SER A 21 -6.54 -13.86 -12.28
N SER A 22 -7.55 -13.92 -11.43
CA SER A 22 -7.44 -13.46 -10.03
C SER A 22 -6.33 -14.18 -9.26
N LYS A 23 -6.07 -15.45 -9.58
CA LYS A 23 -4.97 -16.24 -9.03
C LYS A 23 -3.61 -15.67 -9.44
N THR A 24 -3.45 -15.32 -10.71
CA THR A 24 -2.23 -14.70 -11.23
C THR A 24 -2.00 -13.34 -10.61
N LEU A 25 -3.05 -12.51 -10.53
CA LEU A 25 -2.98 -11.18 -9.91
C LEU A 25 -2.54 -11.26 -8.45
N LYS A 26 -3.18 -12.10 -7.63
CA LYS A 26 -2.81 -12.31 -6.23
C LYS A 26 -1.36 -12.77 -6.05
N LYS A 27 -0.89 -13.64 -6.94
CA LYS A 27 0.52 -14.09 -6.93
C LYS A 27 1.47 -12.91 -7.15
N TYR A 28 1.19 -12.04 -8.12
CA TYR A 28 2.04 -10.87 -8.37
C TYR A 28 1.94 -9.83 -7.26
N MET A 29 0.77 -9.61 -6.66
CA MET A 29 0.63 -8.72 -5.50
C MET A 29 1.52 -9.18 -4.33
N ALA A 30 1.56 -10.47 -4.02
CA ALA A 30 2.43 -11.01 -2.98
C ALA A 30 3.94 -10.91 -3.32
N LEU A 31 4.30 -10.91 -4.60
CA LEU A 31 5.68 -10.66 -5.02
C LEU A 31 6.04 -9.18 -4.82
N VAL A 32 5.17 -8.26 -5.25
CA VAL A 32 5.36 -6.82 -5.06
C VAL A 32 5.43 -6.48 -3.57
N GLU A 33 4.57 -7.05 -2.74
CA GLU A 33 4.59 -6.91 -1.28
C GLU A 33 5.98 -7.20 -0.72
N ARG A 34 6.57 -8.35 -1.06
CA ARG A 34 7.90 -8.73 -0.58
C ARG A 34 9.02 -7.79 -1.04
N GLU A 35 8.96 -7.32 -2.28
CA GLU A 35 9.95 -6.36 -2.79
C GLU A 35 9.82 -5.01 -2.08
N VAL A 36 8.58 -4.56 -1.83
CA VAL A 36 8.31 -3.34 -1.08
C VAL A 36 8.75 -3.47 0.38
N GLU A 37 8.47 -4.59 1.04
CA GLU A 37 8.95 -4.87 2.40
C GLU A 37 10.49 -4.82 2.48
N ALA A 38 11.17 -5.41 1.51
CA ALA A 38 12.64 -5.39 1.45
C ALA A 38 13.18 -3.97 1.29
N ALA A 39 12.59 -3.17 0.38
CA ALA A 39 12.98 -1.78 0.18
C ALA A 39 12.72 -0.93 1.44
N ILE A 40 11.57 -1.11 2.08
CA ILE A 40 11.24 -0.43 3.35
C ILE A 40 12.24 -0.82 4.44
N ALA A 41 12.62 -2.10 4.56
CA ALA A 41 13.57 -2.55 5.57
C ALA A 41 14.99 -1.99 5.35
N GLU A 42 15.36 -1.71 4.10
CA GLU A 42 16.65 -1.06 3.77
C GLU A 42 16.64 0.43 4.12
N GLU A 43 15.51 1.12 3.96
CA GLU A 43 15.35 2.55 4.26
C GLU A 43 15.10 2.84 5.74
N MET A 44 14.45 1.91 6.46
CA MET A 44 13.95 2.16 7.81
C MET A 44 15.08 2.36 8.82
N PRO A 45 15.07 3.44 9.62
CA PRO A 45 16.07 3.66 10.64
C PRO A 45 15.89 2.71 11.84
N GLU A 46 16.93 2.57 12.66
CA GLU A 46 16.88 1.73 13.88
C GLU A 46 15.81 2.19 14.89
N SER A 47 15.49 3.49 14.90
CA SER A 47 14.50 4.09 15.80
C SER A 47 13.31 4.62 15.00
N ILE A 48 12.14 4.04 15.27
CA ILE A 48 10.87 4.44 14.68
C ILE A 48 9.84 4.75 15.78
N GLY A 49 8.86 5.59 15.44
CA GLY A 49 7.58 5.65 16.14
C GLY A 49 6.59 4.65 15.54
N VAL A 50 5.56 4.31 16.32
CA VAL A 50 4.43 3.49 15.87
C VAL A 50 3.14 4.27 16.09
N MET A 51 2.40 4.52 15.01
CA MET A 51 1.10 5.18 15.04
C MET A 51 -0.02 4.14 14.89
N PHE A 52 -1.05 4.28 15.73
CA PHE A 52 -2.26 3.46 15.67
C PHE A 52 -3.40 4.34 15.17
N ASP A 53 -4.10 3.88 14.13
CA ASP A 53 -5.33 4.50 13.63
C ASP A 53 -6.48 3.51 13.81
N ASP A 54 -7.36 3.78 14.76
CA ASP A 54 -8.45 2.88 15.08
C ASP A 54 -9.79 3.33 14.52
N ARG A 55 -10.53 2.36 13.97
CA ARG A 55 -11.85 2.61 13.39
C ARG A 55 -12.80 1.46 13.69
N SER A 56 -13.93 1.79 14.26
CA SER A 56 -15.09 0.89 14.37
C SER A 56 -15.96 0.98 13.12
N ALA A 57 -16.37 -0.16 12.57
CA ALA A 57 -17.42 -0.24 11.55
C ALA A 57 -18.41 -1.36 11.89
N GLY A 58 -19.61 -0.98 12.32
CA GLY A 58 -20.62 -1.92 12.82
C GLY A 58 -20.14 -2.60 14.11
N SER A 59 -20.10 -3.93 14.10
CA SER A 59 -19.60 -4.75 15.20
C SER A 59 -18.11 -5.10 15.11
N THR A 60 -17.40 -4.60 14.10
CA THR A 60 -15.98 -4.88 13.88
C THR A 60 -15.11 -3.68 14.22
N TYR A 61 -14.04 -3.93 14.97
CA TYR A 61 -13.01 -2.95 15.30
C TYR A 61 -11.77 -3.22 14.45
N TYR A 62 -11.29 -2.18 13.77
CA TYR A 62 -10.10 -2.23 12.92
C TYR A 62 -9.03 -1.32 13.52
N VAL A 63 -7.78 -1.74 13.46
CA VAL A 63 -6.63 -0.93 13.86
C VAL A 63 -5.60 -0.97 12.74
N GLY A 64 -5.31 0.17 12.15
CA GLY A 64 -4.15 0.38 11.30
C GLY A 64 -2.92 0.64 12.16
N ILE A 65 -1.79 0.02 11.81
CA ILE A 65 -0.51 0.19 12.50
C ILE A 65 0.48 0.71 11.46
N TYR A 66 1.13 1.83 11.76
CA TYR A 66 2.08 2.49 10.86
C TYR A 66 3.41 2.71 11.57
N ALA A 67 4.51 2.32 10.92
CA ALA A 67 5.84 2.79 11.30
C ALA A 67 5.99 4.24 10.81
N VAL A 68 6.44 5.13 11.69
CA VAL A 68 6.67 6.55 11.37
C VAL A 68 8.07 6.93 11.80
N TYR A 69 8.80 7.62 10.93
CA TYR A 69 10.14 8.11 11.22
C TYR A 69 10.39 9.42 10.51
N MET A 70 11.30 10.22 11.04
CA MET A 70 11.75 11.43 10.39
C MET A 70 12.76 11.05 9.32
N VAL A 71 12.53 11.52 8.10
CA VAL A 71 13.55 11.51 7.05
C VAL A 71 14.24 12.86 7.16
N ASP A 72 15.53 12.86 7.47
CA ASP A 72 16.32 14.08 7.38
C ASP A 72 16.32 14.52 5.91
N ASP A 73 15.89 15.76 5.62
CA ASP A 73 15.96 16.34 4.28
C ASP A 73 17.44 16.46 3.87
N LEU A 74 18.02 15.37 3.34
CA LEU A 74 19.22 15.44 2.52
C LEU A 74 18.82 16.11 1.21
N ALA A 75 18.95 17.44 1.19
CA ALA A 75 18.99 18.33 0.04
C ALA A 75 18.53 17.75 -1.32
N GLN A 76 17.39 18.27 -1.80
CA GLN A 76 16.88 18.32 -3.19
C GLN A 76 17.69 17.59 -4.28
#